data_AF-A0A929Z4W5-F1
#
_entry.id   AF-A0A929Z4W5-F1
#
_cell.length_a   1.000
_cell.length_b   1.000
_cell.length_c   1.000
_cell.angle_alpha   90.00
_cell.angle_beta   90.00
_cell.angle_gamma   90.00
#
_symmetry.space_group_name_H-M   'P 1'
#
loop_
_entity.id
_entity.type
_entity.pdbx_description
1 polymer ?
#
loop_
_entity_poly.entity_id
_entity_poly.type
_entity_poly.pdbx_seq_one_letter_code
_entity_poly.pdbx_strand_id
1 'polypeptide(L)'
;RYSAHRELQWGLSFENDVGEPFAAHGNRPFDHVGGFVTYRAHSGRWSGLVGDYALAIGEGLLFGHAFFIHPLLELERTAARQSRFLPNSPSNETQFLRGAVVSVGRGAWRFTGFASHALWDARLRGDSALTLYHAGLHRSLDERSHRHTLGVTTLGARAEWISGRFTAGATTYFAGFSPPVFPSERNYAVGYLRGNHAAGVALDGGYGGAGREVRGEVAVDGSGNISAVAFARFHRRDDWQSVVSARVLAPGYVAPYARVGQDGNRAQNETGVSLALRYAGLRNSVLRGFIDAFRHPRPTFRAAAPAVGLAGGVEWEHHRGAWSRLLRYRVKTKQQTIAGFAPLLEFCTTHRFRARCGHEHA
;
A
#
# COMPACT_ATOMS: atom_id res chain seq x y z
N ARG A 1 10.41 16.88 -14.34
CA ARG A 1 11.11 16.59 -13.06
C ARG A 1 12.55 17.06 -13.17
N TYR A 2 13.05 17.85 -12.22
CA TYR A 2 14.43 18.33 -12.20
C TYR A 2 15.13 17.86 -10.92
N SER A 3 16.42 17.54 -11.00
CA SER A 3 17.23 17.06 -9.88
C SER A 3 18.60 17.75 -9.93
N ALA A 4 18.83 18.72 -9.05
CA ALA A 4 20.16 19.31 -8.85
C ALA A 4 20.87 18.58 -7.71
N HIS A 5 22.06 18.04 -8.00
CA HIS A 5 23.03 17.49 -7.03
C HIS A 5 22.48 16.52 -5.95
N ARG A 6 21.35 15.84 -6.19
CA ARG A 6 20.66 14.91 -5.25
C ARG A 6 20.16 15.55 -3.93
N GLU A 7 20.43 16.82 -3.69
CA GLU A 7 19.99 17.54 -2.49
C GLU A 7 18.62 18.18 -2.67
N LEU A 8 18.37 18.79 -3.84
CA LEU A 8 17.11 19.43 -4.16
C LEU A 8 16.49 18.73 -5.38
N GLN A 9 15.29 18.18 -5.18
CA GLN A 9 14.47 17.68 -6.28
C GLN A 9 13.15 18.40 -6.26
N TRP A 10 12.66 18.76 -7.43
CA TRP A 10 11.31 19.26 -7.57
C TRP A 10 10.64 18.68 -8.80
N GLY A 11 9.33 18.53 -8.71
CA GLY A 11 8.52 17.98 -9.76
C GLY A 11 7.17 18.66 -9.76
N LEU A 12 6.68 18.97 -10.95
CA LEU A 12 5.29 19.27 -11.21
C LEU A 12 4.75 18.12 -12.05
N SER A 13 3.53 17.73 -11.75
CA SER A 13 2.77 16.73 -12.47
C SER A 13 1.41 17.29 -12.83
N PHE A 14 1.08 17.14 -14.11
CA PHE A 14 -0.22 17.41 -14.67
C PHE A 14 -0.69 16.09 -15.27
N GLU A 15 -1.85 15.60 -14.85
CA GLU A 15 -2.46 14.40 -15.42
C GLU A 15 -3.78 14.74 -16.10
N ASN A 16 -4.20 13.87 -17.00
CA ASN A 16 -5.54 13.83 -17.56
C ASN A 16 -5.84 12.35 -17.87
N ASP A 17 -6.83 11.79 -17.21
CA ASP A 17 -7.12 10.38 -17.22
C ASP A 17 -7.69 9.92 -18.57
N VAL A 18 -7.42 8.67 -18.91
CA VAL A 18 -7.91 8.08 -20.17
C VAL A 18 -9.43 8.02 -20.16
N GLY A 19 -10.04 8.84 -21.03
CA GLY A 19 -11.49 8.96 -21.19
C GLY A 19 -12.08 10.27 -20.66
N GLU A 20 -11.28 11.18 -20.08
CA GLU A 20 -11.76 12.47 -19.60
C GLU A 20 -11.74 13.57 -20.68
N PRO A 21 -12.73 14.49 -20.70
CA PRO A 21 -12.76 15.58 -21.67
C PRO A 21 -11.62 16.58 -21.43
N PHE A 22 -10.67 16.68 -22.36
CA PHE A 22 -9.61 17.69 -22.32
C PHE A 22 -10.18 19.07 -22.69
N ALA A 23 -10.15 20.02 -21.76
CA ALA A 23 -10.57 21.41 -21.98
C ALA A 23 -11.95 21.59 -22.67
N ALA A 24 -12.87 20.64 -22.46
CA ALA A 24 -14.21 20.64 -23.04
C ALA A 24 -15.28 20.52 -21.95
N HIS A 25 -16.48 21.06 -22.19
CA HIS A 25 -17.62 21.00 -21.26
C HIS A 25 -17.33 21.57 -19.86
N GLY A 26 -16.61 22.70 -19.78
CA GLY A 26 -16.24 23.35 -18.51
C GLY A 26 -15.15 22.61 -17.71
N ASN A 27 -14.46 21.63 -18.30
CA ASN A 27 -13.35 20.93 -17.65
C ASN A 27 -12.04 21.73 -17.73
N ARG A 28 -11.20 21.64 -16.69
CA ARG A 28 -9.82 22.14 -16.75
C ARG A 28 -9.01 21.25 -17.73
N PRO A 29 -7.94 21.77 -18.38
CA PRO A 29 -7.12 20.97 -19.29
C PRO A 29 -6.40 19.80 -18.61
N PHE A 30 -6.23 19.84 -17.29
CA PHE A 30 -5.63 18.76 -16.50
C PHE A 30 -6.53 18.46 -15.30
N ASP A 31 -6.76 17.18 -15.01
CA ASP A 31 -7.61 16.73 -13.91
C ASP A 31 -6.86 16.84 -12.57
N HIS A 32 -5.60 16.48 -12.50
CA HIS A 32 -4.77 16.48 -11.32
C HIS A 32 -3.55 17.38 -11.52
N VAL A 33 -3.42 18.38 -10.64
CA VAL A 33 -2.21 19.20 -10.53
C VAL A 33 -1.56 18.84 -9.20
N GLY A 34 -0.39 18.22 -9.29
CA GLY A 34 0.42 17.85 -8.15
C GLY A 34 1.82 18.43 -8.27
N GLY A 35 2.41 18.78 -7.14
CA GLY A 35 3.75 19.34 -7.10
C GLY A 35 4.46 18.92 -5.83
N PHE A 36 5.78 18.78 -5.90
CA PHE A 36 6.60 18.52 -4.73
C PHE A 36 7.96 19.18 -4.83
N VAL A 37 8.50 19.55 -3.68
CA VAL A 37 9.89 19.94 -3.48
C VAL A 37 10.46 19.08 -2.36
N THR A 38 11.50 18.32 -2.65
CA THR A 38 12.27 17.58 -1.65
C THR A 38 13.59 18.27 -1.41
N TYR A 39 13.96 18.41 -0.15
CA TYR A 39 15.30 18.75 0.25
C TYR A 39 15.91 17.61 1.08
N ARG A 40 17.18 17.29 0.82
CA ARG A 40 17.97 16.36 1.61
C ARG A 40 19.34 16.95 1.88
N ALA A 41 19.65 17.16 3.15
CA ALA A 41 20.96 17.66 3.56
C ALA A 41 22.06 16.65 3.19
N HIS A 42 23.22 17.15 2.77
CA HIS A 42 24.41 16.33 2.51
C HIS A 42 24.79 15.41 3.67
N SER A 43 24.60 15.88 4.91
CA SER A 43 24.90 15.10 6.12
C SER A 43 23.98 13.88 6.30
N GLY A 44 22.88 13.79 5.54
CA GLY A 44 21.84 12.78 5.71
C GLY A 44 21.03 12.89 7.01
N ARG A 45 21.33 13.89 7.85
CA ARG A 45 20.68 14.14 9.15
C ARG A 45 19.39 14.93 9.04
N TRP A 46 19.13 15.58 7.90
CA TRP A 46 17.89 16.31 7.70
C TRP A 46 17.36 16.06 6.30
N SER A 47 16.07 15.80 6.20
CA SER A 47 15.36 15.76 4.93
C SER A 47 13.93 16.26 5.12
N GLY A 48 13.41 16.97 4.13
CA GLY A 48 12.04 17.43 4.11
C GLY A 48 11.43 17.29 2.72
N LEU A 49 10.11 17.21 2.68
CA LEU A 49 9.33 17.28 1.45
C LEU A 49 8.12 18.16 1.71
N VAL A 50 7.87 19.11 0.80
CA VAL A 50 6.65 19.92 0.77
C VAL A 50 5.92 19.69 -0.56
N GLY A 51 4.61 19.52 -0.51
CA GLY A 51 3.75 19.22 -1.65
C GLY A 51 3.05 17.87 -1.52
N ASP A 52 2.93 17.14 -2.62
CA ASP A 52 2.27 15.83 -2.66
C ASP A 52 3.25 14.69 -2.38
N TYR A 53 2.95 13.89 -1.37
CA TYR A 53 3.81 12.79 -0.94
C TYR A 53 3.03 11.55 -0.53
N ALA A 54 3.74 10.43 -0.54
CA ALA A 54 3.29 9.19 0.05
C ALA A 54 4.23 8.76 1.17
N LEU A 55 3.65 8.20 2.22
CA LEU A 55 4.37 7.62 3.34
C LEU A 55 4.38 6.10 3.18
N ALA A 56 5.57 5.50 3.23
CA ALA A 56 5.74 4.06 3.40
C ALA A 56 6.46 3.86 4.74
N ILE A 57 5.72 3.49 5.77
CA ILE A 57 6.22 3.39 7.15
C ILE A 57 5.98 1.97 7.67
N GLY A 58 7.01 1.39 8.29
CA GLY A 58 6.93 0.07 8.90
C GLY A 58 6.61 -1.01 7.86
N GLU A 59 5.54 -1.76 8.11
CA GLU A 59 5.00 -2.79 7.24
C GLU A 59 3.66 -2.39 6.58
N GLY A 60 3.27 -1.13 6.72
CA GLY A 60 2.11 -0.55 6.04
C GLY A 60 0.79 -0.69 6.80
N LEU A 61 0.80 -1.06 8.09
CA LEU A 61 -0.42 -1.15 8.90
C LEU A 61 -1.06 0.20 9.22
N LEU A 62 -0.27 1.29 9.25
CA LEU A 62 -0.81 2.66 9.32
C LEU A 62 -0.66 3.43 8.00
N PHE A 63 0.54 3.39 7.41
CA PHE A 63 0.88 4.09 6.17
C PHE A 63 1.63 3.16 5.23
N GLY A 64 0.91 2.64 4.25
CA GLY A 64 1.48 1.74 3.25
C GLY A 64 1.51 2.36 1.85
N HIS A 65 2.24 1.68 0.96
CA HIS A 65 2.44 2.04 -0.44
C HIS A 65 2.20 0.84 -1.38
N ALA A 66 2.25 1.04 -2.70
CA ALA A 66 2.05 -0.02 -3.68
C ALA A 66 3.00 -1.25 -3.54
N PHE A 67 4.16 -1.10 -2.89
CA PHE A 67 5.16 -2.16 -2.75
C PHE A 67 4.77 -3.27 -1.77
N PHE A 68 3.80 -3.06 -0.88
CA PHE A 68 3.39 -4.05 0.12
C PHE A 68 2.39 -5.08 -0.44
N ILE A 69 1.86 -4.87 -1.65
CA ILE A 69 0.62 -5.52 -2.11
C ILE A 69 0.83 -6.97 -2.59
N HIS A 70 2.03 -7.35 -3.03
CA HIS A 70 2.26 -8.64 -3.69
C HIS A 70 3.35 -9.46 -2.99
N PRO A 71 3.11 -10.76 -2.69
CA PRO A 71 4.09 -11.61 -1.98
C PRO A 71 5.47 -11.64 -2.64
N LEU A 72 5.54 -11.61 -3.98
CA LEU A 72 6.83 -11.57 -4.70
C LEU A 72 7.61 -10.27 -4.52
N LEU A 73 6.97 -9.14 -4.20
CA LEU A 73 7.67 -7.87 -3.92
C LEU A 73 8.38 -7.91 -2.56
N GLU A 74 7.94 -8.78 -1.65
CA GLU A 74 8.61 -8.98 -0.36
C GLU A 74 10.02 -9.59 -0.48
N LEU A 75 10.32 -10.22 -1.63
CA LEU A 75 11.67 -10.68 -1.98
C LEU A 75 12.63 -9.51 -2.22
N GLU A 76 12.13 -8.31 -2.56
CA GLU A 76 12.95 -7.12 -2.83
C GLU A 76 13.08 -6.19 -1.61
N ARG A 77 12.25 -6.40 -0.59
CA ARG A 77 12.25 -5.59 0.65
C ARG A 77 13.28 -6.11 1.64
N THR A 78 13.88 -5.22 2.43
CA THR A 78 14.87 -5.52 3.49
C THR A 78 14.59 -4.70 4.75
N ALA A 79 15.00 -5.21 5.91
CA ALA A 79 14.75 -4.63 7.23
C ALA A 79 15.47 -3.31 7.42
N ALA A 80 16.56 -3.07 6.69
CA ALA A 80 17.29 -1.81 6.72
C ALA A 80 16.51 -0.62 6.12
N ARG A 81 15.27 -0.82 5.64
CA ARG A 81 14.55 0.16 4.82
C ARG A 81 13.08 0.30 5.23
N GLN A 82 12.85 0.66 6.50
CA GLN A 82 11.51 0.69 7.11
C GLN A 82 10.71 1.96 6.83
N SER A 83 11.33 3.13 6.71
CA SER A 83 10.61 4.38 6.44
C SER A 83 11.10 5.09 5.18
N ARG A 84 10.15 5.44 4.31
CA ARG A 84 10.40 6.30 3.15
C ARG A 84 9.29 7.32 2.98
N PHE A 85 9.70 8.53 2.65
CA PHE A 85 8.84 9.59 2.18
C PHE A 85 9.14 9.76 0.71
N LEU A 86 8.18 9.41 -0.13
CA LEU A 86 8.33 9.41 -1.57
C LEU A 86 7.52 10.58 -2.13
N PRO A 87 8.07 11.33 -3.10
CA PRO A 87 7.24 12.18 -3.93
C PRO A 87 6.09 11.37 -4.51
N ASN A 88 4.85 11.87 -4.40
CA ASN A 88 3.74 11.18 -5.04
C ASN A 88 3.88 11.29 -6.56
N SER A 89 3.60 10.18 -7.24
CA SER A 89 3.46 10.19 -8.71
C SER A 89 2.01 10.48 -9.04
N PRO A 90 1.71 11.26 -10.09
CA PRO A 90 0.34 11.55 -10.54
C PRO A 90 -0.49 10.26 -10.66
N SER A 91 0.09 9.20 -11.23
CA SER A 91 -0.49 7.85 -11.37
C SER A 91 -0.94 7.12 -10.08
N ASN A 92 -0.81 7.74 -8.91
CA ASN A 92 -1.26 7.23 -7.62
C ASN A 92 -2.20 8.25 -6.97
N GLU A 93 -3.42 8.32 -7.49
CA GLU A 93 -4.45 9.30 -7.12
C GLU A 93 -5.08 9.04 -5.74
N THR A 94 -4.69 7.97 -5.05
CA THR A 94 -5.39 7.51 -3.84
C THR A 94 -4.43 7.45 -2.66
N GLN A 95 -4.90 7.93 -1.51
CA GLN A 95 -4.17 7.93 -0.22
C GLN A 95 -2.85 8.71 -0.23
N PHE A 96 -2.69 9.67 -1.14
CA PHE A 96 -1.60 10.64 -1.04
C PHE A 96 -1.88 11.66 0.07
N LEU A 97 -0.82 12.31 0.51
CA LEU A 97 -0.84 13.41 1.47
C LEU A 97 -0.37 14.67 0.75
N ARG A 98 -0.97 15.81 1.08
CA ARG A 98 -0.67 17.12 0.53
C ARG A 98 -0.32 18.06 1.66
N GLY A 99 0.95 18.42 1.78
CA GLY A 99 1.42 19.22 2.91
C GLY A 99 2.93 19.14 3.07
N ALA A 100 3.40 18.82 4.28
CA ALA A 100 4.83 18.78 4.58
C ALA A 100 5.20 17.59 5.46
N VAL A 101 6.36 17.01 5.19
CA VAL A 101 7.01 16.02 6.04
C VAL A 101 8.45 16.44 6.27
N VAL A 102 8.90 16.34 7.52
CA VAL A 102 10.27 16.67 7.94
C VAL A 102 10.82 15.53 8.77
N SER A 103 12.06 15.15 8.49
CA SER A 103 12.80 14.10 9.19
C SER A 103 14.16 14.63 9.66
N VAL A 104 14.48 14.37 10.93
CA VAL A 104 15.73 14.76 11.59
C VAL A 104 16.37 13.53 12.20
N GLY A 105 17.61 13.25 11.83
CA GLY A 105 18.44 12.17 12.34
C GLY A 105 19.50 12.67 13.32
N ARG A 106 19.61 12.01 14.47
CA ARG A 106 20.64 12.23 15.49
C ARG A 106 21.17 10.89 15.98
N GLY A 107 22.40 10.55 15.58
CA GLY A 107 23.01 9.26 15.90
C GLY A 107 22.19 8.11 15.29
N ALA A 108 21.81 7.14 16.13
CA ALA A 108 20.97 6.01 15.74
C ALA A 108 19.48 6.36 15.61
N TRP A 109 19.05 7.54 16.09
CA TRP A 109 17.64 7.95 16.09
C TRP A 109 17.30 8.81 14.89
N ARG A 110 16.07 8.64 14.39
CA ARG A 110 15.43 9.48 13.37
C ARG A 110 14.01 9.81 13.82
N PHE A 111 13.72 11.09 13.90
CA PHE A 111 12.39 11.61 14.21
C PHE A 111 11.78 12.21 12.96
N THR A 112 10.53 11.88 12.68
CA THR A 112 9.79 12.41 11.54
C THR A 112 8.47 12.97 12.01
N GLY A 113 8.14 14.20 11.61
CA GLY A 113 6.80 14.77 11.73
C GLY A 113 6.22 15.02 10.35
N PHE A 114 4.92 14.82 10.19
CA PHE A 114 4.21 15.10 8.95
C PHE A 114 2.83 15.71 9.20
N ALA A 115 2.43 16.60 8.31
CA ALA A 115 1.16 17.28 8.31
C ALA A 115 0.62 17.38 6.89
N SER A 116 -0.68 17.14 6.71
CA SER A 116 -1.34 17.13 5.42
C SER A 116 -2.74 17.70 5.53
N HIS A 117 -3.16 18.41 4.49
CA HIS A 117 -4.54 18.74 4.23
C HIS A 117 -4.85 18.41 2.77
N ALA A 118 -5.71 17.41 2.55
CA ALA A 118 -6.07 16.92 1.22
C ALA A 118 -7.59 16.80 1.10
N LEU A 119 -8.09 16.91 -0.13
CA LEU A 119 -9.49 16.69 -0.45
C LEU A 119 -9.63 15.31 -1.10
N TRP A 120 -10.45 14.46 -0.52
CA TRP A 120 -10.75 13.12 -1.02
C TRP A 120 -12.06 13.11 -1.79
N ASP A 121 -12.16 12.17 -2.72
CA ASP A 121 -13.37 11.95 -3.48
C ASP A 121 -14.36 11.15 -2.65
N ALA A 122 -15.52 11.75 -2.42
CA ALA A 122 -16.57 11.15 -1.62
C ALA A 122 -17.95 11.50 -2.14
N ARG A 123 -18.85 10.52 -2.07
CA ARG A 123 -20.28 10.77 -2.28
C ARG A 123 -20.88 11.36 -1.02
N LEU A 124 -21.32 12.60 -1.10
CA LEU A 124 -22.01 13.29 -0.01
C LEU A 124 -23.52 13.03 -0.07
N ARG A 125 -24.16 12.97 1.10
CA ARG A 125 -25.62 13.02 1.25
C ARG A 125 -25.95 13.84 2.50
N GLY A 126 -26.51 15.03 2.28
CA GLY A 126 -26.63 16.03 3.34
C GLY A 126 -25.25 16.35 3.92
N ASP A 127 -25.15 16.34 5.25
CA ASP A 127 -23.92 16.72 5.97
C ASP A 127 -22.98 15.53 6.24
N SER A 128 -23.02 14.49 5.41
CA SER A 128 -22.20 13.28 5.62
C SER A 128 -21.68 12.66 4.33
N ALA A 129 -20.48 12.05 4.40
CA ALA A 129 -19.90 11.26 3.33
C ALA A 129 -20.30 9.77 3.45
N LEU A 130 -20.99 9.25 2.45
CA LEU A 130 -21.49 7.86 2.43
C LEU A 130 -20.52 6.86 1.81
N THR A 131 -19.73 7.29 0.83
CA THR A 131 -18.84 6.41 0.07
C THR A 131 -17.56 7.15 -0.22
N LEU A 132 -16.43 6.53 0.11
CA LEU A 132 -15.10 7.00 -0.26
C LEU A 132 -14.69 6.32 -1.56
N TYR A 133 -14.32 7.11 -2.56
CA TYR A 133 -13.80 6.58 -3.80
C TYR A 133 -12.29 6.44 -3.69
N HIS A 134 -11.77 5.30 -4.15
CA HIS A 134 -10.35 4.95 -4.11
C HIS A 134 -9.83 4.59 -5.51
N ALA A 135 -10.49 5.02 -6.58
CA ALA A 135 -10.13 4.67 -7.94
C ALA A 135 -9.80 5.88 -8.83
N GLY A 136 -10.02 7.11 -8.37
CA GLY A 136 -9.64 8.36 -9.04
C GLY A 136 -10.29 8.68 -10.40
N LEU A 137 -11.05 7.74 -10.98
CA LEU A 137 -11.73 7.93 -12.27
C LEU A 137 -12.86 8.98 -12.21
N HIS A 138 -12.86 9.99 -13.10
CA HIS A 138 -13.93 10.99 -13.22
C HIS A 138 -14.53 11.08 -14.64
N ARG A 139 -14.97 9.95 -15.19
CA ARG A 139 -15.45 9.82 -16.57
C ARG A 139 -16.89 10.31 -16.77
N SER A 140 -17.71 10.29 -15.72
CA SER A 140 -19.11 10.74 -15.73
C SER A 140 -19.35 12.04 -14.95
N LEU A 141 -20.45 12.74 -15.26
CA LEU A 141 -20.85 13.94 -14.51
C LEU A 141 -21.12 13.64 -13.02
N ASP A 142 -21.63 12.44 -12.70
CA ASP A 142 -21.84 11.98 -11.33
C ASP A 142 -20.50 11.76 -10.60
N GLU A 143 -19.53 11.12 -11.25
CA GLU A 143 -18.18 10.94 -10.69
C GLU A 143 -17.44 12.27 -10.48
N ARG A 144 -17.64 13.26 -11.35
CA ARG A 144 -17.09 14.62 -11.18
C ARG A 144 -17.72 15.37 -10.02
N SER A 145 -19.01 15.15 -9.74
CA SER A 145 -19.72 15.82 -8.64
C SER A 145 -19.25 15.37 -7.25
N HIS A 146 -18.64 14.19 -7.15
CA HIS A 146 -18.12 13.61 -5.92
C HIS A 146 -16.63 13.89 -5.68
N ARG A 147 -16.00 14.67 -6.57
CA ARG A 147 -14.57 14.95 -6.55
C ARG A 147 -14.19 15.98 -5.49
N HIS A 148 -13.15 15.69 -4.71
CA HIS A 148 -12.57 16.61 -3.72
C HIS A 148 -13.60 17.20 -2.74
N THR A 149 -14.61 16.41 -2.37
CA THR A 149 -15.73 16.83 -1.54
C THR A 149 -15.50 16.60 -0.05
N LEU A 150 -14.56 15.73 0.32
CA LEU A 150 -14.25 15.39 1.71
C LEU A 150 -12.89 15.95 2.13
N GLY A 151 -12.90 16.93 3.03
CA GLY A 151 -11.67 17.46 3.62
C GLY A 151 -11.07 16.51 4.63
N VAL A 152 -9.78 16.19 4.47
CA VAL A 152 -9.02 15.31 5.36
C VAL A 152 -7.76 16.03 5.84
N THR A 153 -7.70 16.29 7.14
CA THR A 153 -6.53 16.90 7.80
C THR A 153 -5.82 15.85 8.63
N THR A 154 -4.55 15.58 8.32
CA THR A 154 -3.79 14.50 8.95
C THR A 154 -2.51 15.05 9.57
N LEU A 155 -2.27 14.69 10.82
CA LEU A 155 -1.05 14.97 11.56
C LEU A 155 -0.47 13.65 12.05
N GLY A 156 0.84 13.51 12.03
CA GLY A 156 1.47 12.32 12.59
C GLY A 156 2.96 12.47 12.81
N ALA A 157 3.48 11.50 13.56
CA ALA A 157 4.87 11.47 13.95
C ALA A 157 5.40 10.04 13.98
N ARG A 158 6.70 9.91 13.74
CA ARG A 158 7.44 8.66 13.85
C ARG A 158 8.77 8.89 14.58
N ALA A 159 9.09 8.00 15.50
CA ALA A 159 10.44 7.82 16.01
C ALA A 159 10.98 6.48 15.52
N GLU A 160 12.18 6.49 14.95
CA GLU A 160 12.84 5.32 14.40
C GLU A 160 14.25 5.23 14.99
N TRP A 161 14.65 4.03 15.40
CA TRP A 161 15.98 3.73 15.89
C TRP A 161 16.61 2.67 14.99
N ILE A 162 17.80 2.97 14.46
CA ILE A 162 18.57 2.09 13.59
C ILE A 162 19.97 1.97 14.16
N SER A 163 20.34 0.76 14.57
CA SER A 163 21.68 0.46 15.07
C SER A 163 22.19 -0.86 14.51
N GLY A 164 23.13 -0.75 13.56
CA GLY A 164 23.74 -1.89 12.88
C GLY A 164 22.70 -2.78 12.20
N ARG A 165 22.37 -3.90 12.84
CA ARG A 165 21.45 -4.93 12.33
C ARG A 165 20.03 -4.81 12.85
N PHE A 166 19.79 -3.94 13.83
CA PHE A 166 18.51 -3.78 14.49
C PHE A 166 17.83 -2.50 14.07
N THR A 167 16.51 -2.59 13.96
CA THR A 167 15.63 -1.49 13.63
C THR A 167 14.41 -1.57 14.55
N ALA A 168 13.97 -0.43 15.06
CA ALA A 168 12.75 -0.30 15.84
C ALA A 168 12.08 1.03 15.50
N GLY A 169 10.75 1.05 15.47
CA GLY A 169 9.97 2.20 15.09
C GLY A 169 8.69 2.30 15.90
N ALA A 170 8.29 3.53 16.19
CA ALA A 170 6.99 3.86 16.74
C ALA A 170 6.36 4.95 15.87
N THR A 171 5.12 4.75 15.45
CA THR A 171 4.38 5.68 14.58
C THR A 171 3.02 5.98 15.18
N THR A 172 2.59 7.23 15.11
CA THR A 172 1.22 7.61 15.45
C THR A 172 0.69 8.65 14.48
N TYR A 173 -0.62 8.68 14.31
CA TYR A 173 -1.30 9.70 13.53
C TYR A 173 -2.71 9.98 14.06
N PHE A 174 -3.20 11.14 13.66
CA PHE A 174 -4.59 11.55 13.77
C PHE A 174 -5.03 12.13 12.42
N ALA A 175 -6.20 11.74 11.94
CA ALA A 175 -6.82 12.24 10.72
C ALA A 175 -8.24 12.70 11.04
N GLY A 176 -8.56 13.95 10.77
CA GLY A 176 -9.90 14.53 10.88
C GLY A 176 -10.58 14.60 9.51
N PHE A 177 -11.88 14.29 9.47
CA PHE A 177 -12.73 14.25 8.28
C PHE A 177 -13.86 15.27 8.39
N SER A 178 -14.01 16.11 7.37
CA SER A 178 -15.07 17.10 7.27
C SER A 178 -15.64 17.14 5.85
N PRO A 179 -16.92 16.77 5.63
CA PRO A 179 -17.91 16.31 6.62
C PRO A 179 -17.62 14.91 7.22
N PRO A 180 -18.31 14.48 8.30
CA PRO A 180 -18.13 13.14 8.87
C PRO A 180 -18.49 12.02 7.87
N VAL A 181 -17.82 10.87 8.02
CA VAL A 181 -18.00 9.68 7.17
C VAL A 181 -19.00 8.71 7.82
N PHE A 182 -20.10 8.42 7.14
CA PHE A 182 -21.12 7.48 7.59
C PHE A 182 -21.56 6.56 6.45
N PRO A 183 -20.82 5.47 6.20
CA PRO A 183 -21.14 4.56 5.11
C PRO A 183 -22.41 3.76 5.40
N SER A 184 -23.15 3.46 4.35
CA SER A 184 -24.37 2.65 4.42
C SER A 184 -24.11 1.33 5.14
N GLU A 185 -25.02 0.97 6.04
CA GLU A 185 -24.93 -0.29 6.77
C GLU A 185 -25.12 -1.46 5.81
N ARG A 186 -24.12 -2.33 5.77
CA ARG A 186 -24.12 -3.56 4.99
C ARG A 186 -23.42 -4.63 5.83
N ASN A 187 -23.78 -5.89 5.63
CA ASN A 187 -23.23 -7.01 6.41
C ASN A 187 -21.69 -7.12 6.35
N TYR A 188 -21.06 -6.61 5.29
CA TYR A 188 -19.61 -6.57 5.09
C TYR A 188 -18.96 -5.21 5.45
N ALA A 189 -19.71 -4.26 6.01
CA ALA A 189 -19.24 -2.90 6.30
C ALA A 189 -18.73 -2.70 7.73
N VAL A 190 -18.43 -3.79 8.46
CA VAL A 190 -18.12 -3.78 9.90
C VAL A 190 -16.91 -2.91 10.24
N GLY A 191 -15.81 -2.99 9.48
CA GLY A 191 -14.62 -2.17 9.72
C GLY A 191 -14.52 -0.94 8.81
N TYR A 192 -15.64 -0.36 8.39
CA TYR A 192 -15.57 0.86 7.60
C TYR A 192 -15.37 2.05 8.54
N LEU A 193 -14.61 3.05 8.10
CA LEU A 193 -14.48 4.32 8.81
C LEU A 193 -15.86 4.93 9.06
N ARG A 194 -16.12 5.28 10.33
CA ARG A 194 -17.35 5.90 10.80
C ARG A 194 -17.01 7.07 11.71
N GLY A 195 -17.65 8.21 11.49
CA GLY A 195 -17.42 9.45 12.25
C GLY A 195 -16.49 10.43 11.54
N ASN A 196 -15.97 11.38 12.32
CA ASN A 196 -15.18 12.52 11.83
C ASN A 196 -13.67 12.39 12.10
N HIS A 197 -13.19 11.26 12.61
CA HIS A 197 -11.78 11.07 12.87
C HIS A 197 -11.32 9.62 12.74
N ALA A 198 -10.03 9.44 12.48
CA ALA A 198 -9.31 8.18 12.59
C ALA A 198 -7.97 8.45 13.27
N ALA A 199 -7.53 7.52 14.10
CA ALA A 199 -6.23 7.60 14.75
C ALA A 199 -5.62 6.20 14.81
N GLY A 200 -4.34 6.13 15.12
CA GLY A 200 -3.70 4.86 15.40
C GLY A 200 -2.27 5.02 15.88
N VAL A 201 -1.78 3.94 16.48
CA VAL A 201 -0.40 3.80 16.96
C VAL A 201 0.13 2.47 16.46
N ALA A 202 1.36 2.45 15.97
CA ALA A 202 2.04 1.24 15.54
C ALA A 202 3.45 1.16 16.08
N LEU A 203 3.86 -0.05 16.39
CA LEU A 203 5.24 -0.42 16.74
C LEU A 203 5.74 -1.40 15.69
N ASP A 204 6.87 -1.08 15.09
CA ASP A 204 7.55 -1.94 14.12
C ASP A 204 8.98 -2.20 14.54
N GLY A 205 9.54 -3.29 14.05
CA GLY A 205 10.91 -3.65 14.33
C GLY A 205 11.42 -4.72 13.41
N GLY A 206 12.74 -4.87 13.39
CA GLY A 206 13.38 -5.85 12.56
C GLY A 206 14.84 -6.07 12.90
N TYR A 207 15.32 -7.24 12.53
CA TYR A 207 16.71 -7.66 12.65
C TYR A 207 17.16 -8.27 11.33
N GLY A 208 18.31 -7.84 10.80
CA GLY A 208 18.89 -8.39 9.58
C GLY A 208 20.38 -8.70 9.72
N GLY A 209 20.79 -9.95 9.51
CA GLY A 209 22.19 -10.35 9.57
C GLY A 209 22.46 -11.76 9.04
N ALA A 210 23.62 -11.95 8.39
CA ALA A 210 24.11 -13.25 7.92
C ALA A 210 23.09 -14.04 7.08
N GLY A 211 22.43 -13.37 6.13
CA GLY A 211 21.42 -13.99 5.26
C GLY A 211 20.09 -14.31 5.94
N ARG A 212 19.85 -13.85 7.17
CA ARG A 212 18.57 -13.99 7.87
C ARG A 212 18.01 -12.63 8.21
N GLU A 213 16.71 -12.50 8.08
CA GLU A 213 16.02 -11.28 8.48
C GLU A 213 14.65 -11.60 9.05
N VAL A 214 14.30 -10.91 10.14
CA VAL A 214 12.95 -10.94 10.72
C VAL A 214 12.49 -9.50 10.88
N ARG A 215 11.23 -9.23 10.57
CA ARG A 215 10.60 -7.92 10.74
C ARG A 215 9.12 -8.06 10.98
N GLY A 216 8.51 -7.05 11.59
CA GLY A 216 7.07 -7.03 11.81
C GLY A 216 6.59 -5.68 12.30
N GLU A 217 5.27 -5.54 12.30
CA GLU A 217 4.55 -4.37 12.79
C GLU A 217 3.30 -4.84 13.53
N VAL A 218 3.01 -4.19 14.64
CA VAL A 218 1.74 -4.31 15.37
C VAL A 218 1.13 -2.92 15.48
N ALA A 219 -0.14 -2.80 15.15
CA ALA A 219 -0.86 -1.53 15.14
C ALA A 219 -2.20 -1.64 15.85
N VAL A 220 -2.58 -0.54 16.50
CA VAL A 220 -3.84 -0.36 17.22
C VAL A 220 -4.52 0.88 16.62
N ASP A 221 -5.78 0.75 16.20
CA ASP A 221 -6.56 1.89 15.72
C ASP A 221 -7.19 2.69 16.88
N GLY A 222 -7.81 3.83 16.58
CA GLY A 222 -8.48 4.68 17.55
C GLY A 222 -9.65 4.03 18.30
N SER A 223 -10.14 2.89 17.81
CA SER A 223 -11.21 2.10 18.43
C SER A 223 -10.68 0.88 19.21
N GLY A 224 -9.36 0.72 19.32
CA GLY A 224 -8.72 -0.38 20.04
C GLY A 224 -8.60 -1.70 19.28
N ASN A 225 -8.91 -1.74 17.98
CA ASN A 225 -8.71 -2.93 17.17
C ASN A 225 -7.22 -3.13 16.89
N ILE A 226 -6.73 -4.36 17.09
CA ILE A 226 -5.32 -4.71 16.94
C ILE A 226 -5.10 -5.49 15.64
N SER A 227 -4.11 -5.08 14.86
CA SER A 227 -3.65 -5.79 13.67
C SER A 227 -2.14 -5.98 13.72
N ALA A 228 -1.64 -7.08 13.17
CA ALA A 228 -0.23 -7.43 13.21
C ALA A 228 0.22 -8.13 11.92
N VAL A 229 1.46 -7.87 11.52
CA VAL A 229 2.14 -8.57 10.42
C VAL A 229 3.58 -8.88 10.79
N ALA A 230 4.06 -10.03 10.31
CA ALA A 230 5.44 -10.47 10.50
C ALA A 230 5.98 -11.12 9.23
N PHE A 231 7.28 -10.96 9.01
CA PHE A 231 8.02 -11.49 7.87
C PHE A 231 9.33 -12.09 8.36
N ALA A 232 9.66 -13.27 7.83
CA ALA A 232 10.95 -13.93 8.03
C ALA A 232 11.55 -14.24 6.66
N ARG A 233 12.73 -13.69 6.39
CA ARG A 233 13.48 -13.91 5.17
C ARG A 233 14.74 -14.72 5.43
N PHE A 234 14.97 -15.68 4.55
CA PHE A 234 16.16 -16.52 4.56
C PHE A 234 16.84 -16.46 3.20
N HIS A 235 18.14 -16.28 3.24
CA HIS A 235 19.04 -16.20 2.11
C HIS A 235 20.26 -17.07 2.43
N ARG A 236 20.38 -18.20 1.74
CA ARG A 236 21.43 -19.20 2.02
C ARG A 236 22.65 -19.03 1.12
N ARG A 237 22.42 -18.57 -0.11
CA ARG A 237 23.38 -18.38 -1.22
C ARG A 237 22.79 -17.34 -2.19
N ASP A 238 23.60 -16.70 -3.03
CA ASP A 238 23.15 -15.66 -3.98
C ASP A 238 22.01 -16.13 -4.92
N ASP A 239 21.89 -17.44 -5.11
CA ASP A 239 20.89 -18.09 -5.95
C ASP A 239 19.57 -18.43 -5.25
N TRP A 240 19.49 -18.47 -3.92
CA TRP A 240 18.25 -18.84 -3.20
C TRP A 240 17.82 -17.83 -2.14
N GLN A 241 16.56 -17.43 -2.22
CA GLN A 241 15.92 -16.55 -1.25
C GLN A 241 14.47 -17.00 -0.99
N SER A 242 14.08 -17.04 0.28
CA SER A 242 12.71 -17.33 0.69
C SER A 242 12.21 -16.29 1.70
N VAL A 243 10.93 -15.94 1.61
CA VAL A 243 10.25 -15.05 2.55
C VAL A 243 8.97 -15.74 2.99
N VAL A 244 8.82 -15.93 4.29
CA VAL A 244 7.57 -16.34 4.91
C VAL A 244 6.94 -15.10 5.54
N SER A 245 5.64 -14.92 5.38
CA SER A 245 4.90 -13.87 6.07
C SER A 245 3.65 -14.41 6.75
N ALA A 246 3.27 -13.77 7.84
CA ALA A 246 2.01 -14.00 8.53
C ALA A 246 1.33 -12.66 8.82
N ARG A 247 0.01 -12.63 8.73
CA ARG A 247 -0.81 -11.45 8.99
C ARG A 247 -2.07 -11.79 9.75
N VAL A 248 -2.45 -10.93 10.69
CA VAL A 248 -3.71 -10.97 11.43
C VAL A 248 -4.26 -9.55 11.44
N LEU A 249 -5.32 -9.31 10.69
CA LEU A 249 -5.96 -8.00 10.54
C LEU A 249 -7.36 -8.07 11.16
N ALA A 250 -7.60 -7.30 12.21
CA ALA A 250 -8.89 -7.30 12.89
C ALA A 250 -10.02 -6.85 11.94
N PRO A 251 -11.23 -7.44 12.02
CA PRO A 251 -12.33 -7.07 11.12
C PRO A 251 -12.81 -5.62 11.27
N GLY A 252 -12.68 -5.06 12.47
CA GLY A 252 -13.04 -3.69 12.79
C GLY A 252 -11.91 -2.67 12.61
N TYR A 253 -10.72 -3.11 12.18
CA TYR A 253 -9.55 -2.24 12.10
C TYR A 253 -9.71 -1.11 11.07
N VAL A 254 -9.53 0.13 11.51
CA VAL A 254 -9.66 1.33 10.69
C VAL A 254 -8.33 2.08 10.60
N ALA A 255 -7.67 1.97 9.45
CA ALA A 255 -6.50 2.77 9.11
C ALA A 255 -6.62 3.24 7.64
N PRO A 256 -7.10 4.48 7.39
CA PRO A 256 -7.43 4.95 6.04
C PRO A 256 -6.26 4.99 5.06
N TYR A 257 -5.03 5.11 5.56
CA TYR A 257 -3.78 5.14 4.78
C TYR A 257 -3.04 3.79 4.72
N ALA A 258 -3.59 2.75 5.37
CA ALA A 258 -2.92 1.46 5.44
C ALA A 258 -2.97 0.73 4.10
N ARG A 259 -1.83 0.16 3.72
CA ARG A 259 -1.69 -0.74 2.57
C ARG A 259 -0.74 -1.87 2.95
N VAL A 260 -1.28 -3.07 3.04
CA VAL A 260 -0.55 -4.30 3.33
C VAL A 260 -0.97 -5.39 2.35
N GLY A 261 -0.10 -6.37 2.12
CA GLY A 261 -0.36 -7.49 1.22
C GLY A 261 -1.46 -8.39 1.75
N GLN A 262 -2.60 -8.40 1.07
CA GLN A 262 -3.82 -9.13 1.46
C GLN A 262 -4.73 -9.35 0.23
N ASP A 263 -5.84 -10.08 0.39
CA ASP A 263 -6.86 -10.25 -0.66
C ASP A 263 -7.70 -8.98 -0.87
N GLY A 264 -8.00 -8.29 0.25
CA GLY A 264 -8.84 -7.10 0.30
C GLY A 264 -8.15 -5.79 -0.08
N ASN A 265 -8.96 -4.73 -0.24
CA ASN A 265 -8.46 -3.39 -0.57
C ASN A 265 -8.18 -2.50 0.66
N ARG A 266 -8.56 -2.95 1.86
CA ARG A 266 -8.39 -2.23 3.14
C ARG A 266 -7.75 -3.16 4.14
N ALA A 267 -6.79 -2.70 4.93
CA ALA A 267 -5.97 -3.51 5.84
C ALA A 267 -6.74 -4.08 7.05
N GLN A 268 -7.78 -4.88 6.81
CA GLN A 268 -8.72 -5.35 7.84
C GLN A 268 -9.30 -6.71 7.44
N ASN A 269 -9.89 -7.41 8.42
CA ASN A 269 -10.69 -8.62 8.20
C ASN A 269 -9.95 -9.73 7.43
N GLU A 270 -8.69 -9.99 7.75
CA GLU A 270 -7.94 -11.05 7.09
C GLU A 270 -6.89 -11.67 8.00
N THR A 271 -6.84 -12.99 8.04
CA THR A 271 -5.72 -13.75 8.60
C THR A 271 -5.11 -14.56 7.49
N GLY A 272 -3.79 -14.50 7.32
CA GLY A 272 -3.14 -15.18 6.21
C GLY A 272 -1.68 -15.49 6.44
N VAL A 273 -1.18 -16.45 5.67
CA VAL A 273 0.22 -16.86 5.64
C VAL A 273 0.65 -16.96 4.18
N SER A 274 1.82 -16.40 3.87
CA SER A 274 2.39 -16.49 2.53
C SER A 274 3.82 -17.00 2.55
N LEU A 275 4.21 -17.66 1.46
CA LEU A 275 5.58 -18.05 1.15
C LEU A 275 5.91 -17.50 -0.22
N ALA A 276 7.00 -16.75 -0.33
CA ALA A 276 7.59 -16.31 -1.58
C ALA A 276 9.01 -16.88 -1.73
N LEU A 277 9.37 -17.28 -2.94
CA LEU A 277 10.63 -17.92 -3.28
C LEU A 277 11.24 -17.22 -4.49
N ARG A 278 12.56 -17.05 -4.49
CA ARG A 278 13.38 -16.68 -5.65
C ARG A 278 14.50 -17.70 -5.78
N TYR A 279 14.63 -18.26 -6.98
CA TYR A 279 15.72 -19.14 -7.37
C TYR A 279 16.40 -18.65 -8.64
N ALA A 280 17.69 -18.36 -8.57
CA ALA A 280 18.52 -17.84 -9.66
C ALA A 280 19.70 -18.77 -9.98
N GLY A 281 19.61 -20.06 -9.64
CA GLY A 281 20.68 -21.04 -9.89
C GLY A 281 20.69 -21.58 -11.33
N LEU A 282 19.68 -21.25 -12.12
CA LEU A 282 19.58 -21.63 -13.53
C LEU A 282 20.32 -20.62 -14.41
N ARG A 283 21.07 -21.12 -15.41
CA ARG A 283 21.75 -20.24 -16.37
C ARG A 283 20.74 -19.29 -16.99
N ASN A 284 21.08 -18.00 -16.97
CA ASN A 284 20.32 -16.94 -17.62
C ASN A 284 18.85 -16.86 -17.17
N SER A 285 18.48 -17.45 -16.04
CA SER A 285 17.09 -17.61 -15.64
C SER A 285 16.87 -17.33 -14.16
N VAL A 286 15.79 -16.61 -13.85
CA VAL A 286 15.32 -16.39 -12.50
C VAL A 286 13.90 -16.91 -12.39
N LEU A 287 13.68 -17.83 -11.45
CA LEU A 287 12.38 -18.30 -11.05
C LEU A 287 11.94 -17.55 -9.80
N ARG A 288 10.71 -17.03 -9.79
CA ARG A 288 10.06 -16.50 -8.60
C ARG A 288 8.73 -17.21 -8.43
N GLY A 289 8.36 -17.55 -7.20
CA GLY A 289 7.11 -18.25 -6.93
C GLY A 289 6.51 -17.80 -5.61
N PHE A 290 5.18 -17.86 -5.50
CA PHE A 290 4.53 -17.62 -4.22
C PHE A 290 3.30 -18.50 -4.02
N ILE A 291 2.98 -18.72 -2.76
CA ILE A 291 1.72 -19.30 -2.29
C ILE A 291 1.22 -18.39 -1.15
N ASP A 292 -0.06 -18.06 -1.15
CA ASP A 292 -0.70 -17.22 -0.14
C ASP A 292 -2.05 -17.83 0.24
N ALA A 293 -2.17 -18.25 1.50
CA ALA A 293 -3.40 -18.79 2.08
C ALA A 293 -4.00 -17.75 3.03
N PHE A 294 -5.29 -17.46 2.87
CA PHE A 294 -5.95 -16.41 3.63
C PHE A 294 -7.38 -16.79 4.02
N ARG A 295 -7.84 -16.18 5.10
CA ARG A 295 -9.19 -16.32 5.66
C ARG A 295 -9.73 -14.95 6.02
N HIS A 296 -10.98 -14.70 5.68
CA HIS A 296 -11.75 -13.55 6.14
C HIS A 296 -12.68 -13.98 7.29
N PRO A 297 -12.42 -13.54 8.53
CA PRO A 297 -13.25 -13.91 9.69
C PRO A 297 -14.68 -13.36 9.64
N ARG A 298 -14.92 -12.26 8.92
CA ARG A 298 -16.24 -11.65 8.71
C ARG A 298 -16.61 -11.62 7.22
N PRO A 299 -17.90 -11.47 6.88
CA PRO A 299 -18.37 -11.34 5.51
C PRO A 299 -17.62 -10.26 4.71
N THR A 300 -17.44 -10.51 3.42
CA THR A 300 -16.86 -9.56 2.46
C THR A 300 -17.90 -9.20 1.39
N PHE A 301 -17.56 -8.28 0.49
CA PHE A 301 -18.47 -7.89 -0.60
C PHE A 301 -18.96 -9.07 -1.46
N ARG A 302 -18.13 -10.10 -1.63
CA ARG A 302 -18.45 -11.28 -2.46
C ARG A 302 -18.75 -12.55 -1.64
N ALA A 303 -18.68 -12.49 -0.32
CA ALA A 303 -18.94 -13.64 0.55
C ALA A 303 -19.76 -13.21 1.76
N ALA A 304 -21.01 -13.65 1.83
CA ALA A 304 -21.97 -13.34 2.90
C ALA A 304 -21.64 -14.03 4.25
N ALA A 305 -20.64 -14.91 4.28
CA ALA A 305 -20.17 -15.65 5.44
C ALA A 305 -18.63 -15.63 5.51
N PRO A 306 -18.01 -16.03 6.65
CA PRO A 306 -16.57 -16.18 6.75
C PRO A 306 -16.04 -17.09 5.63
N ALA A 307 -14.98 -16.64 4.96
CA ALA A 307 -14.52 -17.23 3.70
C ALA A 307 -13.02 -17.52 3.74
N VAL A 308 -12.60 -18.56 3.03
CA VAL A 308 -11.18 -18.88 2.82
C VAL A 308 -10.78 -18.80 1.35
N GLY A 309 -9.49 -18.63 1.11
CA GLY A 309 -8.91 -18.65 -0.22
C GLY A 309 -7.44 -19.01 -0.23
N LEU A 310 -6.98 -19.38 -1.42
CA LEU A 310 -5.60 -19.71 -1.74
C LEU A 310 -5.24 -19.03 -3.06
N ALA A 311 -4.08 -18.40 -3.10
CA ALA A 311 -3.48 -17.89 -4.32
C ALA A 311 -2.09 -18.49 -4.48
N GLY A 312 -1.71 -18.77 -5.73
CA GLY A 312 -0.37 -19.21 -6.06
C GLY A 312 0.05 -18.64 -7.40
N GLY A 313 1.35 -18.48 -7.59
CA GLY A 313 1.88 -18.04 -8.88
C GLY A 313 3.36 -18.34 -9.05
N VAL A 314 3.76 -18.43 -10.31
CA VAL A 314 5.14 -18.64 -10.74
C VAL A 314 5.47 -17.63 -11.83
N GLU A 315 6.67 -17.08 -11.73
CA GLU A 315 7.29 -16.19 -12.71
C GLU A 315 8.62 -16.78 -13.13
N TRP A 316 8.83 -16.90 -14.44
CA TRP A 316 10.10 -17.27 -15.02
C TRP A 316 10.58 -16.14 -15.92
N GLU A 317 11.76 -15.64 -15.61
CA GLU A 317 12.43 -14.59 -16.36
C GLU A 317 13.72 -15.17 -16.96
N HIS A 318 13.92 -15.05 -18.27
CA HIS A 318 15.07 -15.58 -18.98
C HIS A 318 15.72 -14.52 -19.87
N HIS A 319 17.04 -14.39 -19.79
CA HIS A 319 17.83 -13.38 -20.50
C HIS A 319 18.92 -14.03 -21.35
N ARG A 320 18.86 -13.90 -22.67
CA ARG A 320 19.88 -14.45 -23.58
C ARG A 320 20.29 -13.42 -24.63
N GLY A 321 21.48 -12.85 -24.47
CA GLY A 321 21.93 -11.74 -25.30
C GLY A 321 20.97 -10.54 -25.16
N ALA A 322 20.56 -9.96 -26.28
CA ALA A 322 19.57 -8.88 -26.32
C ALA A 322 18.12 -9.31 -26.03
N TRP A 323 17.85 -10.61 -25.86
CA TRP A 323 16.49 -11.12 -25.67
C TRP A 323 16.16 -11.32 -24.20
N SER A 324 14.99 -10.80 -23.79
CA SER A 324 14.37 -11.08 -22.50
C SER A 324 13.02 -11.77 -22.70
N ARG A 325 12.73 -12.78 -21.86
CA ARG A 325 11.46 -13.51 -21.87
C ARG A 325 10.94 -13.57 -20.44
N LEU A 326 9.66 -13.25 -20.27
CA LEU A 326 8.97 -13.33 -18.99
C LEU A 326 7.68 -14.11 -19.17
N LEU A 327 7.56 -15.23 -18.43
CA LEU A 327 6.31 -15.98 -18.29
C LEU A 327 5.82 -15.84 -16.85
N ARG A 328 4.54 -15.50 -16.69
CA ARG A 328 3.88 -15.39 -15.40
C ARG A 328 2.56 -16.16 -15.44
N TYR A 329 2.39 -17.05 -14.48
CA TYR A 329 1.14 -17.76 -14.26
C TYR A 329 0.68 -17.57 -12.83
N ARG A 330 -0.60 -17.26 -12.64
CA ARG A 330 -1.23 -17.08 -11.34
C ARG A 330 -2.57 -17.81 -11.31
N VAL A 331 -2.79 -18.55 -10.24
CA VAL A 331 -4.06 -19.16 -9.90
C VAL A 331 -4.55 -18.60 -8.57
N LYS A 332 -5.85 -18.40 -8.46
CA LYS A 332 -6.48 -17.94 -7.22
C LYS A 332 -7.83 -18.60 -7.08
N THR A 333 -8.03 -19.29 -5.98
CA THR A 333 -9.27 -19.97 -5.63
C THR A 333 -9.77 -19.39 -4.32
N LYS A 334 -11.02 -18.91 -4.28
CA LYS A 334 -11.60 -18.38 -3.05
C LYS A 334 -13.09 -18.61 -2.98
N GLN A 335 -13.61 -18.68 -1.76
CA GLN A 335 -15.03 -18.81 -1.52
C GLN A 335 -15.80 -17.53 -1.84
N GLN A 336 -16.89 -17.66 -2.59
CA GLN A 336 -17.83 -16.58 -2.90
C GLN A 336 -19.26 -17.08 -2.73
N THR A 337 -20.19 -16.17 -2.46
CA THR A 337 -21.60 -16.51 -2.28
C THR A 337 -22.22 -16.94 -3.61
N ILE A 338 -22.93 -18.08 -3.57
CA ILE A 338 -23.71 -18.56 -4.70
C ILE A 338 -24.85 -17.57 -4.94
N ALA A 339 -24.97 -17.07 -6.17
CA ALA A 339 -26.00 -16.09 -6.52
C ALA A 339 -27.41 -16.63 -6.22
N GLY A 340 -28.17 -15.91 -5.38
CA GLY A 340 -29.52 -16.31 -4.97
C GLY A 340 -29.61 -17.27 -3.77
N PHE A 341 -28.48 -17.80 -3.28
CA PHE A 341 -28.45 -18.82 -2.21
C PHE A 341 -27.60 -18.41 -1.01
N ALA A 342 -27.57 -17.12 -0.66
CA ALA A 342 -26.88 -16.65 0.55
C ALA A 342 -27.43 -17.37 1.80
N PRO A 343 -26.58 -17.85 2.73
CA PRO A 343 -25.15 -17.61 2.85
C PRO A 343 -24.23 -18.70 2.25
N LEU A 344 -24.75 -19.63 1.43
CA LEU A 344 -23.97 -20.73 0.86
C LEU A 344 -22.81 -20.21 -0.01
N LEU A 345 -21.65 -20.86 0.14
CA LEU A 345 -20.40 -20.47 -0.53
C LEU A 345 -19.92 -21.56 -1.48
N GLU A 346 -19.37 -21.15 -2.61
CA GLU A 346 -18.68 -22.01 -3.57
C GLU A 346 -17.25 -21.53 -3.84
N PHE A 347 -16.38 -22.44 -4.28
CA PHE A 347 -15.03 -22.06 -4.69
C PHE A 347 -15.02 -21.54 -6.12
N CYS A 348 -14.72 -20.25 -6.29
CA CYS A 348 -14.46 -19.68 -7.60
C CYS A 348 -12.95 -19.64 -7.85
N THR A 349 -12.50 -20.24 -8.95
CA THR A 349 -11.09 -20.23 -9.36
C THR A 349 -10.87 -19.29 -10.54
N THR A 350 -9.81 -18.50 -10.49
CA THR A 350 -9.38 -17.60 -11.55
C THR A 350 -7.95 -17.92 -11.95
N HIS A 351 -7.72 -18.08 -13.25
CA HIS A 351 -6.41 -18.29 -13.86
C HIS A 351 -5.99 -17.03 -14.61
N ARG A 352 -4.72 -16.64 -14.49
CA ARG A 352 -4.14 -15.53 -15.26
C ARG A 352 -2.78 -15.95 -15.78
N PHE A 353 -2.63 -15.88 -17.10
CA PHE A 353 -1.38 -16.13 -17.78
C PHE A 353 -0.92 -14.85 -18.48
N ARG A 354 0.37 -14.53 -18.38
CA ARG A 354 0.99 -13.41 -19.10
C ARG A 354 2.34 -13.86 -19.63
N ALA A 355 2.57 -13.62 -20.92
CA ALA A 355 3.86 -13.77 -21.56
C ALA A 355 4.33 -12.41 -22.08
N ARG A 356 5.63 -12.13 -21.97
CA ARG A 356 6.29 -10.97 -22.56
C ARG A 356 7.61 -11.42 -23.17
N CYS A 357 7.90 -10.94 -24.37
CA CYS A 357 9.19 -11.05 -25.02
C CYS A 357 9.69 -9.64 -25.29
N GLY A 358 10.97 -9.36 -25.03
CA GLY A 358 11.62 -8.09 -25.28
C GLY A 358 12.93 -8.30 -26.03
N HIS A 359 13.27 -7.32 -26.86
CA HIS A 359 14.55 -7.24 -27.55
C HIS A 359 15.12 -5.83 -27.35
N GLU A 360 16.32 -5.72 -26.79
CA GLU A 360 17.03 -4.45 -26.67
C GLU A 360 18.02 -4.32 -27.83
N HIS A 361 17.81 -3.33 -28.70
CA HIS A 361 18.82 -2.93 -29.68
C HIS A 361 19.91 -2.13 -28.97
N ALA A 362 21.16 -2.56 -29.19
CA ALA A 362 22.36 -1.88 -28.68
C ALA A 362 22.60 -0.53 -29.33
#